data_AF-A5JJT8-F1
#
_entry.id   AF-A5JJT8-F1
#
_cell.length_a   1.000
_cell.length_b   1.000
_cell.length_c   1.000
_cell.angle_alpha   90.00
_cell.angle_beta   90.00
_cell.angle_gamma   90.00
#
_symmetry.space_group_name_H-M   'P 1'
#
loop_
_entity.id
_entity.type
_entity.pdbx_description
1 polymer ?
#
loop_
_entity_poly.entity_id
_entity_poly.type
_entity_poly.pdbx_seq_one_letter_code
_entity_poly.pdbx_strand_id
1 'polypeptide(L)'
;MWRYLKRVLIGKPLKTLDEGQTHLTKFKALAMLSSDAISSVAYGPEQITTVLVTLSAAAIWYSIPIAAVVLVLLLAITLSYQQIIHAYPSGGGAYVVATRNWGSNGGLFAGGSLLVDYMLTVAVSTTSGVEAITSAVPALYKFSIPIGIVIVLLIMFMNLRGMSESANFLTIPVYFFVIMMIVMVVWGGYNIATGHIH
;
A
#
# COMPACT_ATOMS: atom_id res chain seq x y z
N MET A 1 32.98 -16.99 9.27
CA MET A 1 31.60 -17.43 9.52
C MET A 1 30.56 -16.32 9.32
N TRP A 2 30.62 -15.20 10.04
CA TRP A 2 29.62 -14.11 9.99
C TRP A 2 29.39 -13.50 8.59
N ARG A 3 30.44 -13.33 7.78
CA ARG A 3 30.33 -12.85 6.39
C ARG A 3 29.61 -13.83 5.45
N TYR A 4 29.73 -15.13 5.69
CA TYR A 4 29.02 -16.16 4.94
C TYR A 4 27.55 -16.22 5.36
N LEU A 5 27.28 -16.13 6.66
CA LEU A 5 25.91 -16.04 7.18
C LEU A 5 25.21 -14.77 6.68
N LYS A 6 25.88 -13.61 6.68
CA LYS A 6 25.40 -12.37 6.03
C LYS A 6 25.19 -12.55 4.52
N ARG A 7 26.07 -13.23 3.79
CA ARG A 7 25.88 -13.47 2.34
C ARG A 7 24.72 -14.41 2.03
N VAL A 8 24.42 -15.36 2.92
CA VAL A 8 23.30 -16.31 2.75
C VAL A 8 21.96 -15.67 3.15
N LEU A 9 21.95 -14.80 4.18
CA LEU A 9 20.76 -14.08 4.65
C LEU A 9 20.46 -12.78 3.89
N ILE A 10 21.48 -12.00 3.49
CA ILE A 10 21.37 -10.64 2.92
C ILE A 10 21.75 -10.64 1.41
N GLY A 11 22.12 -11.78 0.84
CA GLY A 11 22.54 -11.84 -0.57
C GLY A 11 23.88 -11.16 -0.84
N LYS A 12 24.22 -11.00 -2.12
CA LYS A 12 25.44 -10.29 -2.55
C LYS A 12 25.20 -8.78 -2.40
N PRO A 13 26.18 -7.99 -1.91
CA PRO A 13 26.05 -6.55 -1.89
C PRO A 13 25.81 -6.04 -3.33
N LEU A 14 24.71 -5.32 -3.51
CA LEU A 14 24.37 -4.67 -4.77
C LEU A 14 25.50 -3.72 -5.14
N LYS A 15 26.14 -3.98 -6.28
CA LYS A 15 27.11 -3.07 -6.86
C LYS A 15 26.35 -1.83 -7.29
N THR A 16 26.50 -0.76 -6.50
CA THR A 16 25.95 0.58 -6.72
C THR A 16 26.51 1.29 -7.98
N LEU A 17 27.05 0.55 -8.95
CA LEU A 17 27.83 1.08 -10.08
C LEU A 17 27.33 0.63 -11.46
N ASP A 18 26.33 -0.26 -11.56
CA ASP A 18 25.79 -0.71 -12.86
C ASP A 18 24.30 -0.32 -13.10
N GLU A 19 23.64 0.40 -12.19
CA GLU A 19 22.27 0.91 -12.40
C GLU A 19 22.22 2.19 -13.24
N GLY A 20 23.06 2.23 -14.27
CA GLY A 20 22.88 3.16 -15.36
C GLY A 20 21.59 2.83 -16.12
N GLN A 21 20.58 3.69 -15.99
CA GLN A 21 19.58 3.96 -17.03
C GLN A 21 18.51 2.90 -17.35
N THR A 22 18.10 2.03 -16.43
CA THR A 22 16.80 1.33 -16.61
C THR A 22 15.66 2.27 -16.23
N HIS A 23 15.29 3.16 -17.16
CA HIS A 23 14.06 3.94 -17.05
C HIS A 23 12.87 2.97 -16.88
N LEU A 24 12.29 2.94 -15.69
CA LEU A 24 11.03 2.25 -15.45
C LEU A 24 9.98 2.84 -16.40
N THR A 25 9.46 2.01 -17.31
CA THR A 25 8.35 2.41 -18.17
C THR A 25 7.19 2.88 -17.30
N LYS A 26 6.46 3.93 -17.71
CA LYS A 26 5.32 4.49 -16.95
C LYS A 26 4.37 3.42 -16.41
N PHE A 27 4.14 2.36 -17.18
CA PHE A 27 3.31 1.21 -16.78
C PHE A 27 3.85 0.45 -15.56
N LYS A 28 5.15 0.14 -15.55
CA LYS A 28 5.81 -0.55 -14.43
C LYS A 28 5.95 0.36 -13.22
N ALA A 29 6.28 1.63 -13.46
CA ALA A 29 6.35 2.65 -12.43
C ALA A 29 5.00 2.85 -11.75
N LEU A 30 3.91 2.89 -12.53
CA LEU A 30 2.55 2.99 -12.01
C LEU A 30 2.24 1.80 -11.11
N ALA A 31 2.44 0.57 -11.57
CA ALA A 31 2.16 -0.62 -10.75
C ALA A 31 2.93 -0.64 -9.43
N MET A 32 4.20 -0.22 -9.45
CA MET A 32 5.03 -0.17 -8.25
C MET A 32 4.60 0.94 -7.28
N LEU A 33 4.34 2.15 -7.76
CA LEU A 33 3.92 3.27 -6.91
C LEU A 33 2.45 3.18 -6.48
N SER A 34 1.59 2.56 -7.28
CA SER A 34 0.16 2.45 -6.98
C SER A 34 -0.15 1.31 -6.02
N SER A 35 0.78 0.37 -5.80
CA SER A 35 0.54 -0.80 -4.94
C SER A 35 0.08 -0.42 -3.53
N ASP A 36 0.63 0.66 -2.98
CA ASP A 36 0.26 1.15 -1.65
C ASP A 36 -1.18 1.69 -1.63
N ALA A 37 -1.51 2.55 -2.58
CA ALA A 37 -2.86 3.09 -2.76
C ALA A 37 -3.90 2.00 -3.05
N ILE A 38 -3.54 0.98 -3.82
CA ILE A 38 -4.40 -0.17 -4.13
C ILE A 38 -4.63 -1.03 -2.88
N SER A 39 -3.61 -1.20 -2.03
CA SER A 39 -3.77 -1.94 -0.77
C SER A 39 -4.81 -1.30 0.15
N SER A 40 -4.88 0.04 0.18
CA SER A 40 -5.87 0.81 0.94
C SER A 40 -7.31 0.56 0.52
N VAL A 41 -7.55 0.15 -0.72
CA VAL A 41 -8.89 -0.20 -1.22
C VAL A 41 -9.39 -1.53 -0.61
N ALA A 42 -8.46 -2.43 -0.24
CA ALA A 42 -8.82 -3.74 0.30
C ALA A 42 -9.33 -3.67 1.74
N TYR A 43 -8.82 -2.74 2.57
CA TYR A 43 -9.21 -2.62 3.98
C TYR A 43 -10.03 -1.36 4.30
N GLY A 44 -9.88 -0.28 3.53
CA GLY A 44 -10.50 1.02 3.84
C GLY A 44 -12.04 0.98 3.93
N PRO A 45 -12.75 0.49 2.91
CA PRO A 45 -14.22 0.40 2.93
C PRO A 45 -14.76 -0.40 4.11
N GLU A 46 -14.13 -1.55 4.41
CA GLU A 46 -14.54 -2.44 5.49
C GLU A 46 -14.43 -1.76 6.86
N GLN A 47 -13.35 -1.01 7.10
CA GLN A 47 -13.16 -0.27 8.35
C GLN A 47 -14.21 0.83 8.53
N ILE A 48 -14.56 1.56 7.45
CA ILE A 48 -15.64 2.55 7.50
C ILE A 48 -16.97 1.89 7.88
N THR A 49 -17.30 0.76 7.25
CA THR A 49 -18.55 0.04 7.54
C THR A 49 -18.58 -0.53 8.95
N THR A 50 -17.47 -1.09 9.44
CA THR A 50 -17.37 -1.69 10.77
C THR A 50 -17.60 -0.65 11.85
N VAL A 51 -16.98 0.53 11.72
CA VAL A 51 -17.16 1.65 12.66
C VAL A 51 -18.61 2.15 12.64
N LEU A 52 -19.21 2.32 11.45
CA LEU A 52 -20.59 2.78 11.34
C LEU A 52 -21.60 1.78 11.91
N VAL A 53 -21.44 0.49 11.63
CA VAL A 53 -22.30 -0.59 12.15
C VAL A 53 -22.21 -0.67 13.67
N THR A 54 -21.00 -0.50 14.23
CA THR A 54 -20.79 -0.47 15.69
C THR A 54 -21.55 0.69 16.35
N LEU A 55 -21.68 1.84 15.67
CA LEU A 55 -22.47 2.96 16.15
C LEU A 55 -23.99 2.73 15.97
N SER A 56 -24.42 2.35 14.77
CA SER A 56 -25.81 2.01 14.45
C SER A 56 -25.94 1.43 13.04
N ALA A 57 -26.80 0.43 12.86
CA ALA A 57 -27.17 -0.07 11.52
C ALA A 57 -27.77 1.02 10.62
N ALA A 58 -28.45 2.02 11.18
CA ALA A 58 -29.00 3.14 10.42
C ALA A 58 -27.90 4.10 9.91
N ALA A 59 -26.69 4.06 10.50
CA ALA A 59 -25.58 4.92 10.13
C ALA A 59 -24.87 4.48 8.84
N ILE A 60 -25.17 3.30 8.29
CA ILE A 60 -24.54 2.77 7.07
C ILE A 60 -24.72 3.72 5.88
N TRP A 61 -25.82 4.47 5.83
CA TRP A 61 -26.04 5.47 4.77
C TRP A 61 -24.96 6.58 4.75
N TYR A 62 -24.29 6.85 5.88
CA TYR A 62 -23.18 7.80 5.93
C TYR A 62 -21.92 7.33 5.19
N SER A 63 -21.82 6.05 4.81
CA SER A 63 -20.70 5.54 4.01
C SER A 63 -20.53 6.30 2.69
N ILE A 64 -21.63 6.64 2.01
CA ILE A 64 -21.63 7.36 0.73
C ILE A 64 -21.10 8.81 0.90
N PRO A 65 -21.64 9.66 1.78
CA PRO A 65 -21.12 11.02 1.96
C PRO A 65 -19.69 11.01 2.50
N ILE A 66 -19.31 10.06 3.37
CA ILE A 66 -17.91 9.92 3.82
C ILE A 66 -17.00 9.61 2.63
N ALA A 67 -17.38 8.66 1.77
CA ALA A 67 -16.62 8.35 0.57
C ALA A 67 -16.47 9.57 -0.36
N ALA A 68 -17.54 10.37 -0.53
CA ALA A 68 -17.48 11.60 -1.31
C ALA A 68 -16.48 12.62 -0.72
N VAL A 69 -16.47 12.81 0.60
CA VAL A 69 -15.49 13.68 1.29
C VAL A 69 -14.07 13.17 1.09
N VAL A 70 -13.84 11.86 1.20
CA VAL A 70 -12.53 11.24 0.94
C VAL A 70 -12.08 11.47 -0.50
N LEU A 71 -12.97 11.37 -1.49
CA LEU A 71 -12.64 11.66 -2.89
C LEU A 71 -12.25 13.12 -3.12
N VAL A 72 -12.96 14.07 -2.49
CA VAL A 72 -12.60 15.49 -2.53
C VAL A 72 -11.22 15.72 -1.91
N LEU A 73 -10.94 15.08 -0.77
CA LEU A 73 -9.65 15.16 -0.11
C LEU A 73 -8.53 14.57 -0.99
N LEU A 74 -8.75 13.41 -1.61
CA LEU A 74 -7.81 12.80 -2.54
C LEU A 74 -7.51 13.71 -3.74
N LEU A 75 -8.53 14.39 -4.28
CA LEU A 75 -8.34 15.35 -5.37
C LEU A 75 -7.48 16.53 -4.91
N ALA A 76 -7.77 17.11 -3.75
CA ALA A 76 -7.00 18.21 -3.18
C ALA A 76 -5.53 17.81 -2.93
N ILE A 77 -5.31 16.62 -2.36
CA ILE A 77 -3.98 16.05 -2.14
C ILE A 77 -3.25 15.85 -3.48
N THR A 78 -3.92 15.30 -4.48
CA THR A 78 -3.32 15.07 -5.81
C THR A 78 -2.85 16.37 -6.45
N LEU A 79 -3.67 17.42 -6.42
CA LEU A 79 -3.29 18.75 -6.92
C LEU A 79 -2.12 19.35 -6.14
N SER A 80 -2.13 19.20 -4.81
CA SER A 80 -1.03 19.65 -3.94
C SER A 80 0.28 18.93 -4.27
N TYR A 81 0.27 17.61 -4.42
CA TYR A 81 1.44 16.84 -4.82
C TYR A 81 1.93 17.20 -6.22
N GLN A 82 1.04 17.48 -7.17
CA GLN A 82 1.43 17.98 -8.49
C GLN A 82 2.21 19.29 -8.36
N GLN A 83 1.73 20.25 -7.56
CA GLN A 83 2.44 21.51 -7.33
C GLN A 83 3.82 21.28 -6.71
N ILE A 84 3.92 20.40 -5.72
CA ILE A 84 5.19 20.04 -5.06
C ILE A 84 6.17 19.42 -6.06
N ILE A 85 5.72 18.47 -6.89
CA ILE A 85 6.57 17.80 -7.89
C ILE A 85 7.12 18.81 -8.91
N HIS A 86 6.31 19.77 -9.35
CA HIS A 86 6.77 20.82 -10.26
C HIS A 86 7.73 21.81 -9.59
N ALA A 87 7.51 22.15 -8.32
CA ALA A 87 8.38 23.06 -7.57
C ALA A 87 9.71 22.42 -7.14
N TYR A 88 9.74 21.09 -6.96
CA TYR A 88 10.91 20.33 -6.50
C TYR A 88 11.25 19.19 -7.48
N PRO A 89 11.71 19.52 -8.71
CA PRO A 89 12.00 18.52 -9.76
C PRO A 89 13.17 17.59 -9.41
N SER A 90 14.04 18.02 -8.47
CA SER A 90 15.14 17.20 -7.94
C SER A 90 14.68 16.06 -7.02
N GLY A 91 13.38 15.98 -6.69
CA GLY A 91 12.84 15.01 -5.74
C GLY A 91 13.21 15.33 -4.29
N GLY A 92 13.01 14.34 -3.40
CA GLY A 92 13.40 14.43 -1.98
C GLY A 92 12.27 14.21 -0.97
N GLY A 93 11.02 14.09 -1.43
CA GLY A 93 9.86 13.77 -0.59
C GLY A 93 9.55 14.81 0.50
N ALA A 94 8.64 14.46 1.40
CA ALA A 94 8.14 15.38 2.42
C ALA A 94 9.25 15.89 3.37
N TYR A 95 10.29 15.08 3.63
CA TYR A 95 11.44 15.47 4.46
C TYR A 95 12.23 16.64 3.88
N VAL A 96 12.61 16.57 2.60
CA VAL A 96 13.41 17.63 1.95
C VAL A 96 12.58 18.90 1.81
N VAL A 97 11.30 18.77 1.46
CA VAL A 97 10.39 19.92 1.34
C VAL A 97 10.22 20.59 2.71
N ALA A 98 9.93 19.84 3.78
CA ALA A 98 9.80 20.40 5.13
C ALA A 98 11.11 21.04 5.61
N THR A 99 12.25 20.40 5.36
CA THR A 99 13.56 20.92 5.79
C THR A 99 13.91 22.23 5.08
N ARG A 100 13.64 22.34 3.77
CA ARG A 100 13.95 23.55 3.00
C ARG A 100 13.05 24.74 3.36
N ASN A 101 11.79 24.50 3.69
CA ASN A 101 10.85 25.57 3.97
C ASN A 101 10.80 25.95 5.46
N TRP A 102 10.87 24.97 6.36
CA TRP A 102 10.61 25.15 7.80
C TRP A 102 11.87 24.86 8.66
N GLY A 103 13.02 24.66 8.02
CA GLY A 103 14.29 24.39 8.68
C GLY A 103 14.42 22.97 9.25
N SER A 104 15.51 22.73 9.96
CA SER A 104 15.88 21.40 10.47
C SER A 104 14.80 20.76 11.34
N ASN A 105 14.15 21.55 12.21
CA ASN A 105 13.12 21.04 13.12
C ASN A 105 11.89 20.53 12.37
N GLY A 106 11.41 21.28 11.36
CA GLY A 106 10.31 20.84 10.51
C GLY A 106 10.66 19.58 9.72
N GLY A 107 11.89 19.50 9.22
CA GLY A 107 12.46 18.29 8.64
C GLY A 107 12.43 17.09 9.58
N LEU A 108 12.86 17.27 10.83
CA LEU A 108 12.91 16.18 11.82
C LEU A 108 11.53 15.59 12.11
N PHE A 109 10.50 16.44 12.27
CA PHE A 109 9.12 15.97 12.44
C PHE A 109 8.62 15.20 11.22
N ALA A 110 8.85 15.73 10.01
CA ALA A 110 8.48 15.06 8.78
C ALA A 110 9.18 13.70 8.63
N GLY A 111 10.49 13.64 8.91
CA GLY A 111 11.26 12.41 8.86
C GLY A 111 10.81 11.38 9.89
N GLY A 112 10.58 11.80 11.14
CA GLY A 112 10.05 10.93 12.18
C GLY A 112 8.67 10.38 11.85
N SER A 113 7.77 11.22 11.33
CA SER A 113 6.44 10.79 10.87
C SER A 113 6.53 9.78 9.73
N LEU A 114 7.43 9.97 8.76
CA LEU A 114 7.62 9.03 7.66
C LEU A 114 8.13 7.66 8.13
N LEU A 115 8.98 7.61 9.15
CA LEU A 115 9.44 6.34 9.72
C LEU A 115 8.29 5.57 10.38
N VAL A 116 7.43 6.27 11.12
CA VAL A 116 6.25 5.66 11.74
C VAL A 116 5.27 5.20 10.66
N ASP A 117 5.03 6.03 9.65
CA ASP A 117 4.17 5.71 8.50
C ASP A 117 4.63 4.42 7.83
N TYR A 118 5.91 4.29 7.47
CA TYR A 118 6.43 3.07 6.87
C TYR A 118 6.31 1.82 7.76
N MET A 119 6.48 1.96 9.07
CA MET A 119 6.27 0.83 10.00
C MET A 119 4.80 0.42 10.04
N LEU A 120 3.89 1.39 10.10
CA LEU A 120 2.45 1.14 10.15
C LEU A 120 1.92 0.58 8.85
N THR A 121 2.38 1.05 7.69
CA THR A 121 1.97 0.51 6.39
C THR A 121 2.28 -0.98 6.30
N VAL A 122 3.50 -1.40 6.66
CA VAL A 122 3.85 -2.83 6.66
C VAL A 122 2.96 -3.62 7.62
N ALA A 123 2.68 -3.09 8.82
CA ALA A 123 1.85 -3.75 9.81
C ALA A 123 0.39 -3.90 9.34
N VAL A 124 -0.22 -2.83 8.83
CA VAL A 124 -1.62 -2.78 8.39
C VAL A 124 -1.82 -3.61 7.12
N SER A 125 -0.96 -3.47 6.12
CA SER A 125 -1.05 -4.24 4.87
C SER A 125 -0.85 -5.74 5.13
N THR A 126 0.05 -6.13 6.05
CA THR A 126 0.23 -7.55 6.37
C THR A 126 -0.96 -8.09 7.16
N THR A 127 -1.50 -7.32 8.11
CA THR A 127 -2.65 -7.75 8.93
C THR A 127 -3.90 -7.92 8.07
N SER A 128 -4.22 -6.93 7.22
CA SER A 128 -5.34 -7.03 6.27
C SER A 128 -5.16 -8.18 5.27
N GLY A 129 -3.92 -8.44 4.83
CA GLY A 129 -3.62 -9.62 4.01
C GLY A 129 -3.89 -10.95 4.72
N VAL A 130 -3.57 -11.05 6.01
CA VAL A 130 -3.90 -12.23 6.83
C VAL A 130 -5.40 -12.37 7.02
N GLU A 131 -6.11 -11.29 7.28
CA GLU A 131 -7.57 -11.27 7.41
C GLU A 131 -8.26 -11.77 6.13
N ALA A 132 -7.77 -11.37 4.95
CA ALA A 132 -8.27 -11.90 3.69
C ALA A 132 -8.05 -13.41 3.55
N ILE A 133 -6.89 -13.93 3.97
CA ILE A 133 -6.57 -15.37 3.94
C ILE A 133 -7.45 -16.16 4.91
N THR A 134 -7.63 -15.67 6.14
CA THR A 134 -8.40 -16.35 7.17
C THR A 134 -9.90 -16.27 6.90
N SER A 135 -10.35 -15.23 6.19
CA SER A 135 -11.73 -15.14 5.67
C SER A 135 -12.00 -16.18 4.59
N ALA A 136 -11.03 -16.45 3.71
CA ALA A 136 -11.14 -17.52 2.70
C ALA A 136 -11.03 -18.92 3.32
N VAL A 137 -10.25 -19.10 4.39
CA VAL A 137 -10.04 -20.39 5.07
C VAL A 137 -10.22 -20.23 6.59
N PRO A 138 -11.47 -20.34 7.11
CA PRO A 138 -11.79 -20.06 8.51
C PRO A 138 -11.03 -20.92 9.54
N ALA A 139 -10.58 -22.11 9.15
CA ALA A 139 -9.78 -22.99 10.01
C ALA A 139 -8.45 -22.35 10.45
N LEU A 140 -7.93 -21.38 9.68
CA LEU A 140 -6.68 -20.68 9.96
C LEU A 140 -6.84 -19.52 10.95
N TYR A 141 -8.06 -19.16 11.37
CA TYR A 141 -8.31 -18.01 12.24
C TYR A 141 -7.55 -18.08 13.58
N LYS A 142 -7.34 -19.28 14.13
CA LYS A 142 -6.55 -19.48 15.36
C LYS A 142 -5.06 -19.16 15.18
N PHE A 143 -4.59 -19.14 13.94
CA PHE A 143 -3.19 -18.96 13.55
C PHE A 143 -2.93 -17.60 12.87
N SER A 144 -3.86 -16.64 12.93
CA SER A 144 -3.70 -15.32 12.29
C SER A 144 -2.40 -14.62 12.67
N ILE A 145 -2.07 -14.56 13.97
CA ILE A 145 -0.85 -13.92 14.46
C ILE A 145 0.42 -14.60 13.93
N PRO A 146 0.63 -15.93 14.09
CA PRO A 146 1.82 -16.58 13.57
C PRO A 146 1.92 -16.52 12.04
N ILE A 147 0.81 -16.57 11.31
CA ILE A 147 0.79 -16.39 9.84
C ILE A 147 1.31 -14.99 9.48
N GLY A 148 0.81 -13.94 10.16
CA GLY A 148 1.28 -12.57 9.95
C GLY A 148 2.77 -12.39 10.18
N ILE A 149 3.29 -12.92 11.29
CA ILE A 149 4.73 -12.88 11.59
C ILE A 149 5.54 -13.59 10.51
N VAL A 150 5.10 -14.77 10.06
CA VAL A 150 5.76 -15.52 8.99
C VAL A 150 5.75 -14.72 7.69
N ILE A 151 4.63 -14.09 7.32
CA ILE A 151 4.55 -13.25 6.11
C ILE A 151 5.52 -12.06 6.20
N VAL A 152 5.57 -11.33 7.32
CA VAL A 152 6.53 -10.23 7.50
C VAL A 152 7.96 -10.72 7.37
N LEU A 153 8.31 -11.85 7.99
CA LEU A 153 9.66 -12.43 7.90
C LEU A 153 10.00 -12.87 6.47
N LEU A 154 9.04 -13.43 5.74
CA LEU A 154 9.21 -13.80 4.33
C LEU A 154 9.45 -12.57 3.45
N ILE A 155 8.62 -11.53 3.60
CA ILE A 155 8.77 -10.27 2.85
C ILE A 155 10.12 -9.62 3.20
N MET A 156 10.50 -9.58 4.47
CA MET A 156 11.80 -9.11 4.92
C MET A 156 12.93 -9.88 4.24
N PHE A 157 12.85 -11.21 4.21
CA PHE A 157 13.86 -12.06 3.59
C PHE A 157 13.95 -11.87 2.07
N MET A 158 12.80 -11.73 1.39
CA MET A 158 12.75 -11.42 -0.04
C MET A 158 13.39 -10.05 -0.35
N ASN A 159 13.09 -9.04 0.47
CA ASN A 159 13.68 -7.70 0.35
C ASN A 159 15.19 -7.72 0.62
N LEU A 160 15.65 -8.45 1.65
CA LEU A 160 17.07 -8.62 1.93
C LEU A 160 17.81 -9.38 0.82
N ARG A 161 17.15 -10.28 0.10
CA ARG A 161 17.74 -11.00 -1.06
C ARG A 161 17.75 -10.20 -2.35
N GLY A 162 17.20 -8.98 -2.36
CA GLY A 162 17.15 -8.13 -3.56
C GLY A 162 16.11 -8.57 -4.59
N MET A 163 15.08 -9.35 -4.19
CA MET A 163 13.98 -9.71 -5.10
C MET A 163 13.14 -8.49 -5.50
N SER A 164 13.21 -7.39 -4.74
CA SER A 164 12.50 -6.13 -4.98
C SER A 164 12.90 -5.43 -6.28
N GLU A 165 14.06 -5.74 -6.89
CA GLU A 165 14.51 -5.13 -8.16
C GLU A 165 13.77 -5.66 -9.38
N SER A 166 13.06 -6.79 -9.26
CA SER A 166 12.24 -7.29 -10.35
C SER A 166 10.89 -6.56 -10.38
N ALA A 167 10.87 -5.31 -10.84
CA ALA A 167 9.64 -4.54 -11.09
C ALA A 167 8.59 -5.31 -11.93
N ASN A 168 9.05 -6.28 -12.74
CA ASN A 168 8.18 -7.20 -13.48
C ASN A 168 7.36 -8.13 -12.58
N PHE A 169 7.89 -8.58 -11.43
CA PHE A 169 7.19 -9.53 -10.55
C PHE A 169 5.97 -8.88 -9.89
N LEU A 170 6.09 -7.62 -9.46
CA LEU A 170 5.00 -6.88 -8.82
C LEU A 170 3.94 -6.36 -9.81
N THR A 171 4.30 -6.18 -11.08
CA THR A 171 3.38 -5.68 -12.09
C THR A 171 2.18 -6.62 -12.30
N ILE A 172 2.44 -7.94 -12.37
CA ILE A 172 1.41 -8.96 -12.62
C ILE A 172 0.30 -8.97 -11.56
N PRO A 173 0.58 -9.13 -10.25
CA PRO A 173 -0.46 -9.20 -9.23
C PRO A 173 -1.25 -7.88 -9.12
N VAL A 174 -0.60 -6.73 -9.32
CA VAL A 174 -1.26 -5.43 -9.26
C VAL A 174 -2.32 -5.28 -10.35
N TYR A 175 -1.97 -5.55 -11.61
CA TYR A 175 -2.95 -5.45 -12.70
C TYR A 175 -4.01 -6.53 -12.63
N PHE A 176 -3.65 -7.74 -12.16
CA PHE A 176 -4.64 -8.79 -11.90
C PHE A 176 -5.67 -8.34 -10.86
N PHE A 177 -5.23 -7.73 -9.76
CA PHE A 177 -6.13 -7.17 -8.74
C PHE A 177 -7.05 -6.10 -9.33
N VAL A 178 -6.51 -5.15 -10.12
CA VAL A 178 -7.32 -4.10 -10.76
C VAL A 178 -8.39 -4.69 -11.67
N ILE A 179 -8.04 -5.68 -12.51
CA ILE A 179 -9.01 -6.34 -13.39
C ILE A 179 -10.10 -7.05 -12.57
N MET A 180 -9.72 -7.79 -11.52
CA MET A 180 -10.68 -8.50 -10.68
C MET A 180 -11.63 -7.54 -9.95
N MET A 181 -11.12 -6.42 -9.45
CA MET A 181 -11.95 -5.38 -8.83
C MET A 181 -12.96 -4.78 -9.82
N ILE A 182 -12.53 -4.46 -11.04
CA ILE A 182 -13.43 -3.94 -12.08
C ILE A 182 -14.54 -4.96 -12.39
N VAL A 183 -14.18 -6.23 -12.57
CA VAL A 183 -15.15 -7.30 -12.83
C VAL A 183 -16.15 -7.42 -11.67
N MET A 184 -15.67 -7.41 -10.43
CA MET A 184 -16.52 -7.50 -9.24
C MET A 184 -17.50 -6.31 -9.16
N VAL A 185 -17.04 -5.08 -9.40
CA VAL A 185 -17.88 -3.87 -9.38
C VAL A 185 -18.93 -3.90 -10.49
N VAL A 186 -18.54 -4.26 -11.72
CA VAL A 186 -19.47 -4.37 -12.86
C VAL A 186 -20.52 -5.44 -12.61
N TRP A 187 -20.10 -6.61 -12.13
CA TRP A 187 -21.02 -7.71 -11.80
C TRP A 187 -21.97 -7.35 -10.66
N GLY A 188 -21.46 -6.72 -9.60
CA GLY A 188 -22.28 -6.22 -8.49
C GLY A 188 -23.31 -5.19 -8.98
N GLY A 189 -22.90 -4.25 -9.84
CA GLY A 189 -23.80 -3.29 -10.46
C GLY A 189 -24.87 -3.94 -11.34
N TYR A 190 -24.51 -4.98 -12.10
CA TYR A 190 -25.45 -5.76 -12.90
C TYR A 190 -26.48 -6.50 -12.03
N ASN A 191 -26.05 -7.11 -10.92
CA ASN A 191 -26.97 -7.78 -9.97
C ASN A 191 -27.95 -6.79 -9.33
N ILE A 192 -27.48 -5.59 -8.97
CA ILE A 192 -28.34 -4.52 -8.44
C ILE A 192 -29.36 -4.08 -9.50
N ALA A 193 -28.91 -3.85 -10.75
CA ALA A 193 -29.78 -3.41 -11.84
C ALA A 193 -30.82 -4.46 -12.27
N THR A 194 -30.48 -5.74 -12.18
CA THR A 194 -31.37 -6.86 -12.55
C THR A 194 -32.19 -7.40 -11.38
N GLY A 195 -32.03 -6.84 -10.18
CA GLY A 195 -32.78 -7.26 -8.99
C GLY A 195 -32.37 -8.62 -8.42
N HIS A 196 -31.25 -9.20 -8.86
CA HIS A 196 -30.66 -10.41 -8.27
C HIS A 196 -29.88 -10.06 -7.00
N ILE A 197 -30.58 -9.48 -6.02
CA ILE A 197 -30.04 -9.17 -4.70
C ILE A 197 -30.40 -10.36 -3.80
N HIS A 198 -29.44 -11.27 -3.62
CA HIS A 198 -29.52 -12.34 -2.62
C HIS A 198 -29.10 -11.83 -1.25
#